data_AF-A0A1F9DI47-F1
#
_entry.id   AF-A0A1F9DI47-F1
#
_cell.length_a   1.000
_cell.length_b   1.000
_cell.length_c   1.000
_cell.angle_alpha   90.00
_cell.angle_beta   90.00
_cell.angle_gamma   90.00
#
_symmetry.space_group_name_H-M   'P 1'
#
loop_
_entity.id
_entity.type
_entity.pdbx_description
1 polymer ?
#
loop_
_entity_poly.entity_id
_entity_poly.type
_entity_poly.pdbx_seq_one_letter_code
_entity_poly.pdbx_strand_id
1 'polypeptide(L)'
;MIVRDIEMDVEKYSLAYELISKNFAGPLIETYPRGKTLFRDFLYDKMGCSFLEAEELVDALEKNGKISFARFQRRKRFGEWRIG
;
A
#
# COMPACT_ATOMS: atom_id res chain seq x y z
N MET A 1 25.22 -5.28 17.44
CA MET A 1 23.98 -4.53 17.20
C MET A 1 23.39 -5.09 15.93
N ILE A 2 22.49 -6.07 16.02
CA ILE A 2 21.91 -6.70 14.83
C ILE A 2 20.82 -5.75 14.35
N VAL A 3 21.13 -5.03 13.28
CA VAL A 3 20.13 -4.35 12.46
C VAL A 3 19.27 -5.49 11.92
N ARG A 4 18.03 -5.63 12.41
CA ARG A 4 17.04 -6.46 11.72
C ARG A 4 16.71 -5.68 10.46
N ASP A 5 17.52 -5.84 9.43
CA ASP A 5 17.06 -5.67 8.07
C ASP A 5 15.95 -6.70 7.94
N ILE A 6 14.71 -6.22 8.08
CA ILE A 6 13.53 -6.97 7.68
C ILE A 6 13.71 -7.08 6.17
N GLU A 7 14.39 -8.14 5.72
CA GLU A 7 14.38 -8.57 4.34
C GLU A 7 12.91 -8.87 4.05
N MET A 8 12.20 -7.84 3.62
CA MET A 8 10.84 -7.97 3.17
C MET A 8 10.90 -8.93 1.99
N ASP A 9 10.29 -10.10 2.19
CA ASP A 9 10.28 -11.18 1.23
C ASP A 9 9.84 -10.64 -0.13
N VAL A 10 10.76 -10.73 -1.10
CA VAL A 10 10.58 -10.19 -2.46
C VAL A 10 9.36 -10.83 -3.14
N GLU A 11 9.04 -12.07 -2.80
CA GLU A 11 7.86 -12.77 -3.30
C GLU A 11 6.59 -12.16 -2.72
N LYS A 12 6.55 -11.92 -1.40
CA LYS A 12 5.41 -11.25 -0.74
C LYS A 12 5.21 -9.84 -1.27
N TYR A 13 6.29 -9.08 -1.48
CA TYR A 13 6.22 -7.74 -2.05
C TYR A 13 5.62 -7.75 -3.47
N SER A 14 6.11 -8.66 -4.31
CA SER A 14 5.64 -8.80 -5.70
C SER A 14 4.17 -9.23 -5.75
N LEU A 15 3.79 -10.18 -4.91
CA LEU A 15 2.40 -10.63 -4.78
C LEU A 15 1.47 -9.52 -4.26
N ALA A 16 1.90 -8.74 -3.26
CA ALA A 16 1.12 -7.63 -2.73
C ALA A 16 0.84 -6.58 -3.81
N TYR A 17 1.85 -6.24 -4.62
CA TYR A 17 1.68 -5.34 -5.76
C TYR A 17 0.71 -5.91 -6.81
N GLU A 18 0.84 -7.19 -7.15
CA GLU A 18 -0.04 -7.85 -8.12
C GLU A 18 -1.50 -7.85 -7.64
N LEU A 19 -1.75 -8.14 -6.36
CA LEU A 19 -3.09 -8.14 -5.79
C LEU A 19 -3.71 -6.73 -5.80
N ILE A 20 -2.93 -5.72 -5.39
CA ILE A 20 -3.41 -4.33 -5.39
C ILE A 20 -3.68 -3.86 -6.82
N SER A 21 -2.76 -4.07 -7.76
CA SER A 21 -2.92 -3.64 -9.16
C SER A 21 -4.13 -4.29 -9.85
N LYS A 22 -4.39 -5.58 -9.59
CA LYS A 22 -5.56 -6.29 -10.13
C LYS A 22 -6.89 -5.81 -9.53
N ASN A 23 -6.91 -5.49 -8.23
CA ASN A 23 -8.15 -5.18 -7.53
C ASN A 23 -8.50 -3.68 -7.52
N PHE A 24 -7.50 -2.81 -7.67
CA PHE A 24 -7.66 -1.36 -7.66
C PHE A 24 -7.24 -0.76 -9.02
N ALA A 25 -7.79 -1.30 -10.11
CA ALA A 25 -7.45 -0.92 -11.48
C ALA A 25 -7.76 0.56 -11.86
N GLY A 26 -8.34 1.35 -10.94
CA GLY A 26 -8.69 2.75 -11.15
C GLY A 26 -8.28 3.62 -9.96
N PRO A 27 -8.31 4.96 -10.16
CA PRO A 27 -7.92 5.91 -9.12
C PRO A 27 -8.82 5.78 -7.90
N LEU A 28 -8.25 5.41 -6.76
CA LEU A 28 -8.95 5.37 -5.48
C LEU A 28 -8.98 6.79 -4.90
N ILE A 29 -10.16 7.41 -4.88
CA ILE A 29 -10.34 8.76 -4.31
C ILE A 29 -10.60 8.62 -2.82
N GLU A 30 -9.57 8.87 -2.01
CA GLU A 30 -9.70 8.82 -0.56
C GLU A 30 -8.75 9.79 0.15
N THR A 31 -8.90 9.93 1.47
CA THR A 31 -7.87 10.53 2.32
C THR A 31 -6.64 9.64 2.39
N TYR A 32 -5.48 10.23 2.69
CA TYR A 32 -4.24 9.45 2.86
C TYR A 32 -4.36 8.32 3.91
N PRO A 33 -4.82 8.59 5.15
CA PRO A 33 -4.91 7.52 6.15
C PRO A 33 -5.93 6.44 5.75
N ARG A 34 -7.04 6.84 5.12
CA ARG A 34 -8.09 5.89 4.73
C ARG A 34 -7.65 4.99 3.59
N GLY A 35 -6.97 5.51 2.58
CA GLY A 35 -6.44 4.69 1.49
C GLY A 35 -5.37 3.72 1.97
N LYS A 36 -4.45 4.13 2.86
CA LYS A 36 -3.51 3.20 3.51
C LYS A 36 -4.23 2.07 4.26
N THR A 37 -5.25 2.42 5.03
CA THR A 37 -6.07 1.44 5.75
C THR A 37 -6.72 0.45 4.79
N LEU A 38 -7.27 0.93 3.67
CA LEU A 38 -7.89 0.06 2.66
C LEU A 38 -6.90 -0.92 2.03
N PHE A 39 -5.71 -0.46 1.65
CA PHE A 39 -4.69 -1.37 1.11
C PHE A 39 -4.21 -2.38 2.14
N ARG A 40 -3.97 -1.94 3.39
CA ARG A 40 -3.53 -2.82 4.47
C ARG A 40 -4.57 -3.89 4.76
N ASP A 41 -5.83 -3.50 4.98
CA ASP A 41 -6.91 -4.43 5.30
C ASP A 41 -7.17 -5.40 4.12
N PHE A 42 -7.00 -4.93 2.88
CA PHE A 42 -7.07 -5.78 1.69
C PHE A 42 -5.93 -6.80 1.63
N LEU A 43 -4.68 -6.39 1.87
CA LEU A 43 -3.54 -7.31 1.89
C LEU A 43 -3.64 -8.31 3.04
N TYR A 44 -4.10 -7.86 4.22
CA TYR A 44 -4.39 -8.72 5.36
C TYR A 44 -5.39 -9.84 4.99
N ASP A 45 -6.52 -9.49 4.36
CA ASP A 45 -7.54 -10.45 3.91
C ASP A 45 -7.01 -11.41 2.82
N LYS A 46 -6.27 -10.89 1.83
CA LYS A 46 -5.87 -11.67 0.65
C LYS A 46 -4.63 -12.52 0.84
N MET A 47 -3.67 -12.06 1.64
CA MET A 47 -2.40 -12.76 1.85
C MET A 47 -2.42 -13.61 3.11
N GLY A 48 -3.40 -13.43 4.01
CA GLY A 48 -3.44 -14.12 5.30
C GLY A 48 -2.25 -13.77 6.20
N CYS A 49 -1.65 -12.60 6.01
CA CYS A 49 -0.52 -12.12 6.80
C CYS A 49 -0.98 -11.40 8.07
N SER A 50 -0.05 -11.01 8.94
CA SER A 50 -0.37 -10.17 10.10
C SER A 50 -0.69 -8.73 9.70
N PHE A 51 -1.37 -7.98 10.57
CA PHE A 51 -1.63 -6.55 10.36
C PHE A 51 -0.33 -5.74 10.20
N LEU A 52 0.72 -6.08 10.96
CA LEU A 52 2.01 -5.43 10.87
C LEU A 52 2.67 -5.69 9.51
N GLU A 53 2.71 -6.94 9.07
CA GLU A 53 3.26 -7.29 7.74
C GLU A 53 2.49 -6.59 6.60
N ALA A 54 1.16 -6.54 6.69
CA ALA A 54 0.35 -5.83 5.71
C ALA A 54 0.69 -4.33 5.67
N GLU A 55 0.91 -3.71 6.84
CA GLU A 55 1.30 -2.30 6.94
C GLU A 55 2.70 -2.05 6.37
N GLU A 56 3.66 -2.92 6.68
CA GLU A 56 5.02 -2.88 6.12
C GLU A 56 5.02 -3.03 4.59
N LEU A 57 4.18 -3.91 4.04
CA LEU A 57 4.01 -4.09 2.60
C LEU A 57 3.45 -2.83 1.94
N VAL A 58 2.40 -2.22 2.51
CA VAL A 58 1.83 -0.96 2.00
C VAL A 58 2.88 0.16 2.04
N ASP A 59 3.59 0.30 3.14
CA ASP A 59 4.65 1.29 3.30
C ASP A 59 5.79 1.09 2.30
N ALA A 60 6.17 -0.17 2.05
CA ALA A 60 7.21 -0.46 1.09
C ALA A 60 6.76 -0.22 -0.35
N LEU A 61 5.52 -0.59 -0.71
CA LEU A 61 4.95 -0.28 -2.02
C LEU A 61 4.87 1.23 -2.26
N GLU A 62 4.53 2.00 -1.23
CA GLU A 62 4.53 3.46 -1.30
C GLU A 62 5.94 4.03 -1.46
N LYS A 63 6.89 3.60 -0.62
CA LYS A 63 8.30 4.02 -0.69
C LYS A 63 8.93 3.73 -2.05
N ASN A 64 8.54 2.64 -2.69
CA ASN A 64 9.01 2.24 -4.01
C ASN A 64 8.15 2.81 -5.17
N GLY A 65 7.15 3.65 -4.87
CA GLY A 65 6.33 4.34 -5.87
C GLY A 65 5.33 3.45 -6.62
N LYS A 66 5.15 2.19 -6.20
CA LYS A 66 4.14 1.26 -6.77
C LYS A 66 2.72 1.68 -6.44
N ILE A 67 2.53 2.26 -5.27
CA ILE A 67 1.34 3.02 -4.93
C ILE A 67 1.77 4.44 -4.58
N SER A 68 0.96 5.44 -4.94
CA SER A 68 1.28 6.82 -4.63
C SER A 68 0.03 7.63 -4.36
N PHE A 69 0.13 8.56 -3.43
CA PHE A 69 -0.96 9.47 -3.09
C PHE A 69 -0.73 10.85 -3.71
N ALA A 70 -1.54 11.19 -4.72
CA ALA A 70 -1.56 12.50 -5.33
C ALA A 70 -2.60 13.40 -4.64
N ARG A 71 -2.14 14.46 -3.96
CA ARG A 71 -3.05 15.44 -3.34
C ARG A 71 -3.78 16.26 -4.41
N PHE A 72 -5.11 16.17 -4.41
CA PHE A 72 -5.96 16.95 -5.30
C PHE A 72 -6.18 18.36 -4.72
N GLN A 73 -5.22 19.27 -4.98
CA GLN A 73 -5.25 20.71 -4.65
C GLN A 73 -5.14 21.14 -3.18
N ARG A 74 -4.58 22.34 -2.96
CA ARG A 74 -4.60 23.06 -1.67
C ARG A 74 -6.08 23.30 -1.28
N ARG A 75 -6.51 22.73 -0.15
CA ARG A 75 -7.80 22.87 0.56
C ARG A 75 -8.76 21.66 0.52
N LYS A 76 -8.47 20.56 -0.18
CA LYS A 76 -9.25 19.31 -0.04
C LYS A 76 -8.54 18.31 0.89
N ARG A 77 -9.32 17.59 1.70
CA ARG A 77 -8.84 16.50 2.59
C ARG A 77 -8.63 15.17 1.84
N PHE A 78 -9.11 15.09 0.61
CA PHE A 78 -9.08 13.90 -0.25
C PHE A 78 -8.03 14.06 -1.34
N GLY A 79 -7.45 12.95 -1.77
CA GLY A 79 -6.57 12.87 -2.92
C GLY A 79 -6.84 11.60 -3.72
N GLU A 80 -5.96 11.33 -4.65
CA GLU A 80 -6.05 10.20 -5.57
C GLU A 80 -4.92 9.23 -5.26
N TRP A 81 -5.27 8.00 -4.92
CA TRP A 81 -4.32 6.90 -4.87
C TRP A 81 -4.17 6.31 -6.26
N ARG A 82 -2.92 6.28 -6.73
CA ARG A 82 -2.52 5.75 -8.03
C ARG A 82 -1.67 4.52 -7.84
N ILE A 83 -1.85 3.56 -8.71
CA ILE A 83 -1.02 2.35 -8.78
C ILE A 83 -0.21 2.45 -10.08
N GLY A 84 1.12 2.39 -9.95
CA GLY A 84 2.09 2.59 -11.02
C GLY A 84 2.95 1.37 -11.28
#